data_AF-A0A2S3ZB22-F1
#
_entry.id   AF-A0A2S3ZB22-F1
#
_cell.length_a   1.000
_cell.length_b   1.000
_cell.length_c   1.000
_cell.angle_alpha   90.00
_cell.angle_beta   90.00
_cell.angle_gamma   90.00
#
_symmetry.space_group_name_H-M   'P 1'
#
loop_
_entity.id
_entity.type
_entity.pdbx_description
1 polymer ?
#
loop_
_entity_poly.entity_id
_entity_poly.type
_entity_poly.pdbx_seq_one_letter_code
_entity_poly.pdbx_strand_id
1 'polypeptide(L)'
;MRAIHALFALSAVVIVSLTGALPAQAVSYDPISGSGSTWSQNALDQWRTNVASNYGMTVNYNGGGSSTGRSDFIAGVVHFAVSEVPFQLAPENGTAPEVPTRGYAYMPIVAGGTSFMYNLKINGVRVSNLRLSGEVVTKIFTGVITNWNDPAIQADNPGLAMPDKGIVPVVRSDGSGSTAQFTLWMSKQHPDLWNAFCTSVNRPTPCGLTSQYPTFGNAKAQSLSSGVAGYVSQDYGEGAITYVEYSYALESGFPVAKVLNQAGYYVEPTASSVAVALTTAQIDQTPGPNYLTQILDGVYNSADARTYPLSSYSYMIVPTEVGGVFTAGKGFTLGAFANYMLCEGQQQAADLGYSPLPMNLVLAGFDQIKRIPGADTTGVDINKCNNPTFKPGDSPSSNQLALTAAQPQDCDKVGPNQCTTGTAGAPAETPVSGSGTGGSATGGTTETAAAAAAATGGAAASTGTAAVYDANGALISGGAAGSTLAGAAVATPFALADEGWGIQQSLMLLAATFLVAAAVLPPVFWRRLAPRGGRDGLK
;
A
#
# COMPACT_ATOMS: atom_id res chain seq x y z
N MET A 1 -79.09 10.30 -20.46
CA MET A 1 -78.14 9.16 -20.38
C MET A 1 -76.87 9.39 -21.20
N ARG A 2 -76.02 10.35 -20.82
CA ARG A 2 -74.65 10.50 -21.39
C ARG A 2 -73.61 11.01 -20.37
N ALA A 3 -73.96 11.06 -19.08
CA ALA A 3 -73.11 11.65 -18.03
C ALA A 3 -72.68 10.65 -16.93
N ILE A 4 -72.93 9.34 -17.11
CA ILE A 4 -72.61 8.32 -16.09
C ILE A 4 -71.42 7.43 -16.50
N HIS A 5 -71.00 7.44 -17.76
CA HIS A 5 -69.86 6.64 -18.23
C HIS A 5 -68.50 7.33 -18.07
N ALA A 6 -68.46 8.63 -17.75
CA ALA A 6 -67.21 9.38 -17.57
C ALA A 6 -66.65 9.32 -16.14
N LEU A 7 -67.46 8.92 -15.14
CA LEU A 7 -67.02 8.83 -13.74
C LEU A 7 -66.34 7.50 -13.39
N PHE A 8 -66.60 6.43 -14.15
CA PHE A 8 -65.97 5.12 -13.91
C PHE A 8 -64.59 4.96 -14.58
N ALA A 9 -64.27 5.77 -15.60
CA ALA A 9 -62.94 5.76 -16.22
C ALA A 9 -61.88 6.53 -15.41
N LEU A 10 -62.29 7.45 -14.53
CA LEU A 10 -61.37 8.19 -13.66
C LEU A 10 -61.01 7.45 -12.36
N SER A 11 -61.79 6.42 -11.99
CA SER A 11 -61.58 5.65 -10.77
C SER A 11 -60.66 4.44 -10.97
N ALA A 12 -60.37 4.05 -12.21
CA ALA A 12 -59.51 2.91 -12.55
C ALA A 12 -58.02 3.29 -12.76
N VAL A 13 -57.69 4.59 -12.81
CA VAL A 13 -56.29 5.06 -13.05
C VAL A 13 -55.57 5.47 -11.76
N VAL A 14 -56.28 5.55 -10.62
CA VAL A 14 -55.69 5.99 -9.33
C VAL A 14 -55.26 4.82 -8.42
N ILE A 15 -55.55 3.56 -8.79
CA ILE A 15 -55.28 2.39 -7.93
C ILE A 15 -54.04 1.56 -8.37
N VAL A 16 -53.30 1.98 -9.41
CA VAL A 16 -52.12 1.22 -9.92
C VAL A 16 -50.77 1.93 -9.66
N SER A 17 -50.70 2.86 -8.70
CA SER A 17 -49.44 3.60 -8.40
C SER A 17 -48.98 3.48 -6.95
N LEU A 18 -49.51 2.52 -6.18
CA LEU A 18 -49.05 2.18 -4.82
C LEU A 18 -48.38 0.79 -4.77
N THR A 19 -47.68 0.38 -5.83
CA THR A 19 -46.51 -0.48 -5.60
C THR A 19 -45.47 0.39 -4.91
N GLY A 20 -45.53 0.45 -3.58
CA GLY A 20 -44.54 1.14 -2.78
C GLY A 20 -43.17 0.69 -3.25
N ALA A 21 -42.36 1.64 -3.71
CA ALA A 21 -40.93 1.39 -3.85
C ALA A 21 -40.48 0.88 -2.49
N LEU A 22 -40.11 -0.40 -2.41
CA LEU A 22 -39.45 -0.92 -1.21
C LEU A 22 -38.30 0.06 -0.93
N PRO A 23 -38.17 0.58 0.30
CA PRO A 23 -37.06 1.45 0.62
C PRO A 23 -35.80 0.72 0.19
N ALA A 24 -34.98 1.33 -0.66
CA ALA A 24 -33.68 0.79 -1.01
C ALA A 24 -32.97 0.51 0.32
N GLN A 25 -32.80 -0.76 0.66
CA GLN A 25 -32.09 -1.17 1.86
C GLN A 25 -30.65 -0.72 1.64
N ALA A 26 -30.25 0.37 2.29
CA ALA A 26 -28.85 0.78 2.28
C ALA A 26 -28.05 -0.40 2.84
N VAL A 27 -27.04 -0.87 2.09
CA VAL A 27 -26.12 -1.90 2.58
C VAL A 27 -25.50 -1.36 3.87
N SER A 28 -25.70 -2.09 4.97
CA SER A 28 -25.17 -1.71 6.28
C SER A 28 -23.93 -2.52 6.56
N TYR A 29 -22.85 -1.84 6.92
CA TYR A 29 -21.57 -2.46 7.29
C TYR A 29 -21.35 -2.31 8.80
N ASP A 30 -21.14 -3.44 9.48
CA ASP A 30 -20.72 -3.43 10.87
C ASP A 30 -19.27 -2.93 11.01
N PRO A 31 -18.96 -2.00 11.93
CA PRO A 31 -17.59 -1.52 12.12
C PRO A 31 -16.62 -2.63 12.48
N ILE A 32 -15.51 -2.76 11.76
CA ILE A 32 -14.46 -3.73 12.08
C ILE A 32 -13.24 -3.02 12.66
N SER A 33 -12.42 -3.76 13.38
CA SER A 33 -11.22 -3.24 14.03
C SER A 33 -10.12 -4.27 13.94
N GLY A 34 -8.95 -3.85 13.49
CA GLY A 34 -7.75 -4.67 13.41
C GLY A 34 -6.53 -3.99 14.01
N SER A 35 -5.46 -4.74 14.15
CA SER A 35 -4.18 -4.24 14.61
C SER A 35 -3.01 -4.99 13.98
N GLY A 36 -1.82 -4.42 14.08
CA GLY A 36 -0.59 -5.11 13.77
C GLY A 36 0.41 -4.26 13.03
N SER A 37 0.88 -4.79 11.91
CA SER A 37 1.99 -4.28 11.13
C SER A 37 1.93 -2.78 10.82
N THR A 38 3.04 -2.10 11.11
CA THR A 38 3.32 -0.76 10.56
C THR A 38 3.80 -0.83 9.12
N TRP A 39 4.25 -2.00 8.65
CA TRP A 39 4.74 -2.21 7.30
C TRP A 39 3.65 -2.00 6.25
N SER A 40 2.39 -2.35 6.54
CA SER A 40 1.25 -2.11 5.64
C SER A 40 0.42 -0.88 6.01
N GLN A 41 0.81 -0.14 7.05
CA GLN A 41 -0.07 0.84 7.68
C GLN A 41 -0.44 1.97 6.71
N ASN A 42 0.52 2.51 5.96
CA ASN A 42 0.25 3.61 5.03
C ASN A 42 -0.78 3.21 3.95
N ALA A 43 -0.72 1.97 3.43
CA ALA A 43 -1.72 1.45 2.49
C ALA A 43 -3.09 1.25 3.16
N LEU A 44 -3.11 0.65 4.36
CA LEU A 44 -4.35 0.43 5.12
C LEU A 44 -5.03 1.74 5.51
N ASP A 45 -4.27 2.77 5.88
CA ASP A 45 -4.77 4.10 6.23
C ASP A 45 -5.42 4.79 5.02
N GLN A 46 -4.81 4.68 3.84
CA GLN A 46 -5.43 5.16 2.61
C GLN A 46 -6.71 4.37 2.29
N TRP A 47 -6.65 3.05 2.34
CA TRP A 47 -7.79 2.20 1.98
C TRP A 47 -8.97 2.34 2.93
N ARG A 48 -8.75 2.40 4.25
CA ARG A 48 -9.83 2.64 5.23
C ARG A 48 -10.50 4.00 5.03
N THR A 49 -9.73 5.02 4.62
CA THR A 49 -10.26 6.33 4.26
C THR A 49 -11.13 6.24 3.00
N ASN A 50 -10.65 5.56 1.97
CA ASN A 50 -11.39 5.35 0.72
C ASN A 50 -12.72 4.63 0.98
N VAL A 51 -12.71 3.55 1.77
CA VAL A 51 -13.93 2.76 1.99
C VAL A 51 -14.93 3.43 2.93
N ALA A 52 -14.46 4.26 3.85
CA ALA A 52 -15.33 5.10 4.65
C ALA A 52 -16.07 6.12 3.78
N SER A 53 -15.36 6.79 2.87
CA SER A 53 -15.93 7.79 1.96
C SER A 53 -16.87 7.18 0.91
N ASN A 54 -16.45 6.08 0.29
CA ASN A 54 -17.10 5.57 -0.93
C ASN A 54 -18.16 4.50 -0.66
N TYR A 55 -18.04 3.77 0.46
CA TYR A 55 -18.92 2.65 0.78
C TYR A 55 -19.56 2.75 2.17
N GLY A 56 -19.20 3.75 2.99
CA GLY A 56 -19.69 3.88 4.36
C GLY A 56 -19.14 2.83 5.33
N MET A 57 -18.06 2.12 4.96
CA MET A 57 -17.42 1.13 5.84
C MET A 57 -16.61 1.82 6.94
N THR A 58 -16.79 1.40 8.19
CA THR A 58 -15.90 1.81 9.29
C THR A 58 -14.87 0.73 9.56
N VAL A 59 -13.60 1.03 9.25
CA VAL A 59 -12.47 0.13 9.50
C VAL A 59 -11.48 0.85 10.43
N ASN A 60 -11.37 0.39 11.66
CA ASN A 60 -10.38 0.87 12.61
C ASN A 60 -9.11 0.03 12.50
N TYR A 61 -7.94 0.67 12.55
CA TYR A 61 -6.65 -0.03 12.52
C TYR A 61 -5.66 0.59 13.51
N ASN A 62 -4.93 -0.24 14.25
CA ASN A 62 -3.86 0.17 15.15
C ASN A 62 -2.52 -0.44 14.74
N GLY A 63 -1.58 0.39 14.30
CA GLY A 63 -0.24 -0.01 13.89
C GLY A 63 0.74 -0.18 15.07
N GLY A 64 0.60 -1.28 15.81
CA GLY A 64 1.45 -1.62 16.95
C GLY A 64 2.66 -2.52 16.64
N GLY A 65 2.87 -2.87 15.37
CA GLY A 65 3.84 -3.87 14.94
C GLY A 65 3.24 -5.27 14.75
N SER A 66 3.88 -6.07 13.90
CA SER A 66 3.41 -7.41 13.50
C SER A 66 3.15 -8.34 14.70
N SER A 67 4.04 -8.33 15.70
CA SER A 67 3.90 -9.20 16.89
C SER A 67 2.75 -8.79 17.79
N THR A 68 2.47 -7.48 17.90
CA THR A 68 1.32 -6.94 18.62
C THR A 68 0.02 -7.39 17.96
N GLY A 69 -0.08 -7.29 16.62
CA GLY A 69 -1.28 -7.71 15.89
C GLY A 69 -1.61 -9.20 16.08
N ARG A 70 -0.59 -10.07 16.03
CA ARG A 70 -0.78 -11.51 16.32
C ARG A 70 -1.25 -11.74 17.75
N SER A 71 -0.66 -11.05 18.72
CA SER A 71 -1.06 -11.14 20.13
C SER A 71 -2.50 -10.68 20.35
N ASP A 72 -2.89 -9.55 19.76
CA ASP A 72 -4.26 -9.03 19.83
C ASP A 72 -5.28 -9.97 19.17
N PHE A 73 -4.90 -10.61 18.06
CA PHE A 73 -5.74 -11.61 17.40
C PHE A 73 -5.97 -12.83 18.29
N ILE A 74 -4.91 -13.34 18.93
CA ILE A 74 -4.98 -14.47 19.88
C ILE A 74 -5.82 -14.11 21.10
N ALA A 75 -5.64 -12.90 21.63
CA ALA A 75 -6.42 -12.39 22.75
C ALA A 75 -7.91 -12.15 22.40
N GLY A 76 -8.28 -12.21 21.11
CA GLY A 76 -9.66 -12.03 20.66
C GLY A 76 -10.18 -10.61 20.82
N VAL A 77 -9.29 -9.62 20.88
CA VAL A 77 -9.66 -8.19 21.07
C VAL A 77 -9.82 -7.44 19.74
N VAL A 78 -9.42 -8.07 18.63
CA VAL A 78 -9.58 -7.55 17.27
C VAL A 78 -10.28 -8.54 16.34
N HIS A 79 -10.88 -8.02 15.26
CA HIS A 79 -11.59 -8.81 14.25
C HIS A 79 -10.64 -9.41 13.21
N PHE A 80 -9.55 -8.73 12.90
CA PHE A 80 -8.48 -9.18 12.01
C PHE A 80 -7.14 -8.64 12.52
N ALA A 81 -6.04 -9.22 12.06
CA ALA A 81 -4.71 -8.66 12.29
C ALA A 81 -3.93 -8.59 10.98
N VAL A 82 -2.88 -7.78 10.93
CA VAL A 82 -1.99 -7.69 9.76
C VAL A 82 -0.57 -7.99 10.18
N SER A 83 0.09 -8.90 9.47
CA SER A 83 1.46 -9.31 9.77
C SER A 83 2.20 -9.84 8.56
N GLU A 84 3.52 -9.60 8.54
CA GLU A 84 4.45 -10.18 7.57
C GLU A 84 5.04 -11.50 8.07
N VAL A 85 4.70 -11.90 9.30
CA VAL A 85 5.29 -13.04 10.01
C VAL A 85 4.14 -13.92 10.51
N PRO A 86 4.20 -15.25 10.33
CA PRO A 86 3.17 -16.12 10.85
C PRO A 86 3.22 -16.19 12.38
N PHE A 87 2.19 -16.81 12.97
CA PHE A 87 2.21 -17.21 14.37
C PHE A 87 3.45 -18.03 14.71
N GLN A 88 4.12 -17.64 15.79
CA GLN A 88 5.40 -18.20 16.22
C GLN A 88 5.18 -19.32 17.25
N LEU A 89 5.48 -20.56 16.88
CA LEU A 89 5.44 -21.70 17.81
C LEU A 89 6.60 -21.72 18.82
N ALA A 90 7.68 -21.01 18.52
CA ALA A 90 8.81 -20.81 19.41
C ALA A 90 9.21 -19.32 19.40
N PRO A 91 8.47 -18.43 20.08
CA PRO A 91 8.77 -17.02 20.12
C PRO A 91 10.15 -16.74 20.73
N GLU A 92 10.89 -15.86 20.08
CA GLU A 92 12.30 -15.60 20.39
C GLU A 92 12.51 -14.75 21.65
N ASN A 93 11.46 -14.03 22.06
CA ASN A 93 11.41 -13.27 23.31
C ASN A 93 11.07 -14.17 24.53
N GLY A 94 10.95 -15.49 24.34
CA GLY A 94 10.68 -16.45 25.39
C GLY A 94 9.21 -16.50 25.85
N THR A 95 8.29 -15.86 25.11
CA THR A 95 6.85 -15.98 25.41
C THR A 95 6.31 -17.36 25.02
N ALA A 96 5.12 -17.68 25.53
CA ALA A 96 4.44 -18.92 25.19
C ALA A 96 4.19 -19.02 23.67
N PRO A 97 4.17 -20.24 23.09
CA PRO A 97 3.80 -20.47 21.69
C PRO A 97 2.53 -19.72 21.30
N GLU A 98 2.58 -19.02 20.18
CA GLU A 98 1.44 -18.31 19.64
C GLU A 98 0.45 -19.31 19.02
N VAL A 99 -0.57 -19.69 19.80
CA VAL A 99 -1.60 -20.65 19.38
C VAL A 99 -2.95 -19.94 19.35
N PRO A 100 -3.46 -19.57 18.16
CA PRO A 100 -4.80 -19.00 18.03
C PRO A 100 -5.87 -19.99 18.49
N THR A 101 -6.83 -19.50 19.28
CA THR A 101 -7.95 -20.32 19.77
C THR A 101 -9.13 -20.37 18.81
N ARG A 102 -9.05 -19.64 17.69
CA ARG A 102 -10.07 -19.61 16.63
C ARG A 102 -9.45 -19.94 15.28
N GLY A 103 -10.24 -20.56 14.41
CA GLY A 103 -9.88 -20.82 13.02
C GLY A 103 -9.49 -19.54 12.28
N TYR A 104 -8.41 -19.60 11.50
CA TYR A 104 -7.88 -18.46 10.76
C TYR A 104 -7.26 -18.87 9.42
N ALA A 105 -7.03 -17.87 8.57
CA ALA A 105 -6.24 -17.98 7.35
C ALA A 105 -5.34 -16.76 7.18
N TYR A 106 -4.19 -16.94 6.54
CA TYR A 106 -3.36 -15.85 6.06
C TYR A 106 -3.78 -15.46 4.64
N MET A 107 -4.11 -14.19 4.44
CA MET A 107 -4.58 -13.65 3.17
C MET A 107 -3.63 -12.54 2.71
N PRO A 108 -2.97 -12.66 1.55
CA PRO A 108 -2.16 -11.57 0.99
C PRO A 108 -3.02 -10.29 0.85
N ILE A 109 -2.46 -9.11 1.16
CA ILE A 109 -3.21 -7.84 1.00
C ILE A 109 -2.45 -6.76 0.22
N VAL A 110 -1.13 -6.69 0.35
CA VAL A 110 -0.31 -5.68 -0.34
C VAL A 110 1.12 -6.16 -0.48
N ALA A 111 1.76 -5.83 -1.59
CA ALA A 111 3.17 -6.11 -1.84
C ALA A 111 4.04 -4.88 -1.65
N GLY A 112 5.33 -5.09 -1.40
CA GLY A 112 6.27 -4.00 -1.18
C GLY A 112 7.72 -4.53 -1.13
N GLY A 113 8.67 -3.60 -1.21
CA GLY A 113 10.07 -3.91 -0.97
C GLY A 113 10.49 -3.42 0.41
N THR A 114 11.14 -4.29 1.19
CA THR A 114 11.91 -3.82 2.35
C THR A 114 13.14 -3.09 1.82
N SER A 115 13.13 -1.77 1.94
CA SER A 115 14.10 -0.84 1.36
C SER A 115 15.17 -0.43 2.36
N PHE A 116 16.28 0.15 1.87
CA PHE A 116 17.36 0.65 2.70
C PHE A 116 17.44 2.18 2.64
N MET A 117 16.61 2.85 3.44
CA MET A 117 16.61 4.30 3.56
C MET A 117 17.88 4.78 4.26
N TYR A 118 18.53 5.82 3.73
CA TYR A 118 19.79 6.32 4.26
C TYR A 118 19.88 7.84 4.22
N ASN A 119 20.77 8.39 5.06
CA ASN A 119 21.12 9.80 5.08
C ASN A 119 22.63 9.93 4.97
N LEU A 120 23.12 10.23 3.77
CA LEU A 120 24.54 10.37 3.47
C LEU A 120 24.77 11.62 2.64
N LYS A 121 25.87 12.34 2.93
CA LYS A 121 26.30 13.49 2.14
C LYS A 121 27.74 13.31 1.69
N ILE A 122 28.04 13.78 0.49
CA ILE A 122 29.40 13.95 -0.02
C ILE A 122 29.58 15.45 -0.28
N ASN A 123 30.59 16.06 0.36
CA ASN A 123 30.86 17.50 0.26
C ASN A 123 29.62 18.38 0.57
N GLY A 124 28.81 17.97 1.54
CA GLY A 124 27.59 18.68 1.95
C GLY A 124 26.36 18.44 1.05
N VAL A 125 26.49 17.73 -0.06
CA VAL A 125 25.38 17.37 -0.96
C VAL A 125 24.87 15.97 -0.64
N ARG A 126 23.55 15.81 -0.52
CA ARG A 126 22.91 14.51 -0.27
C ARG A 126 23.20 13.54 -1.42
N VAL A 127 23.61 12.33 -1.07
CA VAL A 127 23.70 11.20 -2.01
C VAL A 127 22.30 10.62 -2.18
N SER A 128 21.85 10.43 -3.41
CA SER A 128 20.50 9.93 -3.75
C SER A 128 20.49 8.68 -4.63
N ASN A 129 21.67 8.26 -5.11
CA ASN A 129 21.88 7.17 -6.07
C ASN A 129 22.80 6.05 -5.53
N LEU A 130 22.80 5.84 -4.22
CA LEU A 130 23.63 4.82 -3.56
C LEU A 130 23.26 3.42 -4.04
N ARG A 131 24.27 2.58 -4.22
CA ARG A 131 24.16 1.16 -4.58
C ARG A 131 24.77 0.31 -3.49
N LEU A 132 24.12 -0.80 -3.15
CA LEU A 132 24.66 -1.77 -2.21
C LEU A 132 24.36 -3.18 -2.69
N SER A 133 25.38 -4.04 -2.67
CA SER A 133 25.19 -5.48 -2.82
C SER A 133 24.58 -6.09 -1.56
N GLY A 134 23.93 -7.24 -1.71
CA GLY A 134 23.33 -7.93 -0.57
C GLY A 134 24.35 -8.29 0.53
N GLU A 135 25.57 -8.64 0.12
CA GLU A 135 26.67 -8.91 1.04
C GLU A 135 27.08 -7.66 1.83
N VAL A 136 27.21 -6.50 1.15
CA VAL A 136 27.53 -5.22 1.80
C VAL A 136 26.42 -4.79 2.77
N VAL A 137 25.15 -4.89 2.35
CA VAL A 137 24.00 -4.65 3.24
C VAL A 137 24.09 -5.53 4.48
N THR A 138 24.32 -6.84 4.32
CA THR A 138 24.42 -7.78 5.43
C THR A 138 25.60 -7.41 6.35
N LYS A 139 26.75 -7.05 5.80
CA LYS A 139 27.93 -6.62 6.59
C LYS A 139 27.70 -5.31 7.35
N ILE A 140 26.96 -4.36 6.79
CA ILE A 140 26.56 -3.13 7.50
C ILE A 140 25.69 -3.49 8.71
N PHE A 141 24.64 -4.28 8.50
CA PHE A 141 23.69 -4.62 9.55
C PHE A 141 24.16 -5.71 10.53
N THR A 142 25.30 -6.35 10.27
CA THR A 142 25.99 -7.23 11.21
C THR A 142 27.21 -6.57 11.89
N GLY A 143 27.46 -5.29 11.60
CA GLY A 143 28.54 -4.51 12.21
C GLY A 143 29.95 -4.82 11.69
N VAL A 144 30.06 -5.54 10.57
CA VAL A 144 31.35 -5.85 9.92
C VAL A 144 31.87 -4.65 9.14
N ILE A 145 31.00 -3.94 8.40
CA ILE A 145 31.33 -2.69 7.73
C ILE A 145 30.81 -1.53 8.56
N THR A 146 31.71 -0.67 9.03
CA THR A 146 31.38 0.41 9.98
C THR A 146 31.62 1.83 9.42
N ASN A 147 32.12 1.95 8.19
CA ASN A 147 32.47 3.24 7.58
C ASN A 147 32.04 3.29 6.11
N TRP A 148 31.54 4.42 5.64
CA TRP A 148 30.99 4.60 4.29
C TRP A 148 32.07 4.52 3.19
N ASN A 149 33.33 4.81 3.50
CA ASN A 149 34.46 4.66 2.58
C ASN A 149 35.06 3.24 2.54
N ASP A 150 34.39 2.25 3.12
CA ASP A 150 34.84 0.86 3.07
C ASP A 150 35.04 0.41 1.60
N PRO A 151 36.13 -0.31 1.27
CA PRO A 151 36.42 -0.73 -0.09
C PRO A 151 35.28 -1.52 -0.77
N ALA A 152 34.48 -2.28 -0.02
CA ALA A 152 33.35 -3.02 -0.57
C ALA A 152 32.20 -2.08 -0.98
N ILE A 153 31.92 -1.03 -0.18
CA ILE A 153 30.94 0.00 -0.55
C ILE A 153 31.43 0.80 -1.76
N GLN A 154 32.72 1.15 -1.77
CA GLN A 154 33.34 1.87 -2.89
C GLN A 154 33.28 1.05 -4.20
N ALA A 155 33.43 -0.27 -4.13
CA ALA A 155 33.31 -1.16 -5.28
C ALA A 155 31.90 -1.18 -5.88
N ASP A 156 30.86 -1.08 -5.05
CA ASP A 156 29.46 -0.97 -5.50
C ASP A 156 29.14 0.42 -6.08
N ASN A 157 29.94 1.45 -5.74
CA ASN A 157 29.71 2.86 -6.08
C ASN A 157 30.92 3.52 -6.79
N PRO A 158 31.36 3.02 -7.96
CA PRO A 158 32.56 3.54 -8.63
C PRO A 158 32.45 5.00 -9.07
N GLY A 159 31.22 5.54 -9.18
CA GLY A 159 30.97 6.94 -9.53
C GLY A 159 30.98 7.91 -8.35
N LEU A 160 31.05 7.41 -7.11
CA LEU A 160 30.98 8.23 -5.90
C LEU A 160 32.32 8.19 -5.15
N ALA A 161 32.83 9.36 -4.78
CA ALA A 161 33.96 9.47 -3.85
C ALA A 161 33.43 9.31 -2.42
N MET A 162 33.43 8.07 -1.91
CA MET A 162 32.79 7.76 -0.64
C MET A 162 33.46 8.51 0.53
N PRO A 163 32.68 9.13 1.44
CA PRO A 163 33.22 9.96 2.50
C PRO A 163 33.73 9.10 3.65
N ASP A 164 34.76 9.57 4.37
CA ASP A 164 35.19 9.00 5.66
C ASP A 164 34.17 9.37 6.75
N LYS A 165 33.06 8.62 6.77
CA LYS A 165 31.90 8.84 7.63
C LYS A 165 31.48 7.52 8.25
N GLY A 166 31.48 7.46 9.58
CA GLY A 166 30.97 6.30 10.31
C GLY A 166 29.52 5.98 9.93
N ILE A 167 29.25 4.69 9.73
CA ILE A 167 27.89 4.19 9.46
C ILE A 167 27.16 4.04 10.79
N VAL A 168 25.90 4.46 10.83
CA VAL A 168 25.01 4.24 11.97
C VAL A 168 23.83 3.38 11.53
N PRO A 169 23.87 2.05 11.75
CA PRO A 169 22.72 1.20 11.50
C PRO A 169 21.58 1.59 12.43
N VAL A 170 20.38 1.75 11.89
CA VAL A 170 19.15 1.99 12.65
C VAL A 170 18.27 0.76 12.47
N VAL A 171 17.90 0.14 13.57
CA VAL A 171 17.18 -1.14 13.61
C VAL A 171 15.89 -1.00 14.42
N ARG A 172 14.97 -1.93 14.25
CA ARG A 172 13.70 -1.92 14.98
C ARG A 172 13.88 -2.41 16.41
N SER A 173 13.33 -1.68 17.39
CA SER A 173 13.31 -2.09 18.80
C SER A 173 12.09 -2.95 19.18
N ASP A 174 11.05 -2.92 18.35
CA ASP A 174 9.80 -3.66 18.52
C ASP A 174 9.72 -4.92 17.65
N GLY A 175 8.77 -5.81 17.98
CA GLY A 175 8.52 -7.05 17.26
C GLY A 175 8.01 -6.81 15.84
N SER A 176 8.94 -6.67 14.90
CA SER A 176 8.76 -6.08 13.58
C SER A 176 8.71 -7.14 12.46
N GLY A 177 7.80 -6.93 11.51
CA GLY A 177 7.73 -7.75 10.30
C GLY A 177 8.79 -7.40 9.26
N SER A 178 9.16 -6.11 9.12
CA SER A 178 10.29 -5.68 8.28
C SER A 178 11.61 -6.31 8.75
N THR A 179 11.80 -6.41 10.07
CA THR A 179 12.93 -7.14 10.67
C THR A 179 12.92 -8.61 10.26
N ALA A 180 11.75 -9.25 10.35
CA ALA A 180 11.60 -10.65 10.02
C ALA A 180 11.84 -10.94 8.54
N GLN A 181 11.36 -10.09 7.64
CA GLN A 181 11.64 -10.21 6.21
C GLN A 181 13.13 -10.05 5.90
N PHE A 182 13.77 -9.02 6.47
CA PHE A 182 15.19 -8.77 6.23
C PHE A 182 16.06 -9.91 6.76
N THR A 183 15.77 -10.41 7.96
CA THR A 183 16.54 -11.50 8.58
C THR A 183 16.27 -12.85 7.94
N LEU A 184 15.05 -13.11 7.45
CA LEU A 184 14.77 -14.26 6.60
C LEU A 184 15.60 -14.21 5.32
N TRP A 185 15.61 -13.06 4.63
CA TRP A 185 16.43 -12.87 3.44
C TRP A 185 17.91 -13.08 3.73
N MET A 186 18.47 -12.50 4.81
CA MET A 186 19.86 -12.73 5.22
C MET A 186 20.13 -14.21 5.53
N SER A 187 19.22 -14.91 6.22
CA SER A 187 19.39 -16.33 6.55
C SER A 187 19.42 -17.23 5.31
N LYS A 188 18.79 -16.80 4.21
CA LYS A 188 18.71 -17.54 2.95
C LYS A 188 19.85 -17.20 2.00
N GLN A 189 20.21 -15.92 1.91
CA GLN A 189 21.15 -15.40 0.91
C GLN A 189 22.58 -15.25 1.46
N HIS A 190 22.71 -15.00 2.76
CA HIS A 190 23.99 -14.77 3.43
C HIS A 190 24.09 -15.53 4.78
N PRO A 191 23.83 -16.86 4.79
CA PRO A 191 23.72 -17.64 6.02
C PRO A 191 24.99 -17.57 6.88
N ASP A 192 26.18 -17.57 6.28
CA ASP A 192 27.44 -17.54 7.02
C ASP A 192 27.62 -16.23 7.79
N LEU A 193 27.34 -15.08 7.16
CA LEU A 193 27.39 -13.78 7.82
C LEU A 193 26.33 -13.66 8.93
N TRP A 194 25.10 -14.14 8.66
CA TRP A 194 24.02 -14.09 9.63
C TRP A 194 24.29 -15.00 10.84
N ASN A 195 24.79 -16.21 10.62
CA ASN A 195 25.17 -17.14 11.68
C ASN A 195 26.34 -16.62 12.52
N ALA A 196 27.35 -16.01 11.88
CA ALA A 196 28.47 -15.40 12.59
C ALA A 196 28.01 -14.26 13.50
N PHE A 197 27.11 -13.40 13.00
CA PHE A 197 26.51 -12.33 13.80
C PHE A 197 25.68 -12.89 14.97
N CYS A 198 24.80 -13.86 14.72
CA CYS A 198 24.02 -14.46 15.79
C CYS A 198 24.88 -15.06 16.90
N THR A 199 25.99 -15.71 16.53
CA THR A 199 26.97 -16.21 17.49
C THR A 199 27.57 -15.07 18.31
N SER A 200 27.93 -13.94 17.68
CA SER A 200 28.52 -12.79 18.37
C SER A 200 27.56 -12.09 19.35
N VAL A 201 26.25 -12.19 19.12
CA VAL A 201 25.20 -11.66 20.00
C VAL A 201 24.54 -12.73 20.89
N ASN A 202 25.18 -13.90 21.06
CA ASN A 202 24.71 -15.00 21.91
C ASN A 202 23.31 -15.55 21.55
N ARG A 203 22.99 -15.62 20.25
CA ARG A 203 21.77 -16.24 19.74
C ARG A 203 22.03 -17.64 19.19
N PRO A 204 21.04 -18.55 19.24
CA PRO A 204 21.18 -19.89 18.67
C PRO A 204 21.49 -19.87 17.18
N THR A 205 22.30 -20.82 16.72
CA THR A 205 22.59 -21.06 15.30
C THR A 205 22.22 -22.50 14.90
N PRO A 206 21.81 -22.76 13.63
CA PRO A 206 21.67 -21.79 12.54
C PRO A 206 20.57 -20.77 12.81
N CYS A 207 20.84 -19.54 12.43
CA CYS A 207 19.98 -18.41 12.67
C CYS A 207 18.95 -18.28 11.54
N GLY A 208 17.69 -18.13 11.91
CA GLY A 208 16.58 -17.97 10.97
C GLY A 208 16.06 -16.53 10.93
N LEU A 209 14.81 -16.41 10.48
CA LEU A 209 13.98 -15.23 10.65
C LEU A 209 13.88 -14.84 12.13
N THR A 210 13.95 -13.54 12.41
CA THR A 210 13.66 -12.97 13.73
C THR A 210 12.82 -11.70 13.61
N SER A 211 11.85 -11.51 14.52
CA SER A 211 11.13 -10.22 14.62
C SER A 211 11.81 -9.22 15.55
N GLN A 212 12.85 -9.64 16.28
CA GLN A 212 13.55 -8.83 17.27
C GLN A 212 15.02 -8.66 16.85
N TYR A 213 15.33 -7.55 16.19
CA TYR A 213 16.71 -7.32 15.71
C TYR A 213 17.66 -7.17 16.91
N PRO A 214 18.77 -7.93 16.98
CA PRO A 214 19.75 -7.75 18.05
C PRO A 214 20.42 -6.38 17.94
N THR A 215 20.52 -5.63 19.03
CA THR A 215 21.35 -4.42 19.06
C THR A 215 22.84 -4.79 19.08
N PHE A 216 23.67 -4.05 18.36
CA PHE A 216 25.11 -4.28 18.25
C PHE A 216 25.86 -2.95 18.05
N GLY A 217 27.14 -2.92 18.42
CA GLY A 217 28.03 -1.79 18.11
C GLY A 217 27.44 -0.42 18.44
N ASN A 218 27.42 0.48 17.45
CA ASN A 218 26.81 1.81 17.54
C ASN A 218 25.37 1.88 16.98
N ALA A 219 24.74 0.73 16.69
CA ALA A 219 23.41 0.69 16.12
C ALA A 219 22.38 1.35 17.05
N LYS A 220 21.38 2.01 16.46
CA LYS A 220 20.29 2.66 17.17
C LYS A 220 19.01 1.85 17.01
N ALA A 221 18.35 1.57 18.11
CA ALA A 221 17.09 0.86 18.11
C ALA A 221 15.94 1.87 18.18
N GLN A 222 15.02 1.82 17.22
CA GLN A 222 13.86 2.70 17.14
C GLN A 222 12.57 1.90 16.99
N SER A 223 11.50 2.38 17.63
CA SER A 223 10.21 1.71 17.60
C SER A 223 9.45 2.08 16.34
N LEU A 224 8.83 1.09 15.71
CA LEU A 224 7.97 1.24 14.53
C LEU A 224 8.70 1.76 13.28
N SER A 225 8.05 1.63 12.13
CA SER A 225 8.59 2.11 10.85
C SER A 225 8.80 3.63 10.85
N SER A 226 7.89 4.38 11.48
CA SER A 226 8.01 5.84 11.63
C SER A 226 9.18 6.26 12.51
N GLY A 227 9.54 5.48 13.55
CA GLY A 227 10.68 5.80 14.40
C GLY A 227 12.02 5.60 13.69
N VAL A 228 12.19 4.49 12.97
CA VAL A 228 13.43 4.24 12.21
C VAL A 228 13.60 5.23 11.05
N ALA A 229 12.54 5.50 10.28
CA ALA A 229 12.58 6.49 9.21
C ALA A 229 12.76 7.91 9.76
N GLY A 230 12.08 8.22 10.87
CA GLY A 230 12.16 9.49 11.59
C GLY A 230 13.58 9.79 12.07
N TYR A 231 14.29 8.80 12.62
CA TYR A 231 15.69 8.97 13.04
C TYR A 231 16.61 9.27 11.84
N VAL A 232 16.49 8.49 10.76
CA VAL A 232 17.33 8.67 9.56
C VAL A 232 17.06 10.02 8.90
N SER A 233 15.83 10.52 8.97
CA SER A 233 15.43 11.78 8.33
C SER A 233 15.86 13.05 9.07
N GLN A 234 16.44 12.95 10.27
CA GLN A 234 16.96 14.12 11.00
C GLN A 234 18.35 14.54 10.53
N ASP A 235 18.71 15.81 10.74
CA ASP A 235 20.04 16.33 10.43
C ASP A 235 21.16 15.62 11.19
N TYR A 236 20.92 15.24 12.46
CA TYR A 236 21.87 14.43 13.24
C TYR A 236 22.00 12.99 12.72
N GLY A 237 21.06 12.54 11.87
CA GLY A 237 21.04 11.22 11.27
C GLY A 237 22.02 11.06 10.11
N GLU A 238 22.84 12.06 9.79
CA GLU A 238 23.87 11.92 8.75
C GLU A 238 24.85 10.78 9.08
N GLY A 239 25.01 9.85 8.14
CA GLY A 239 25.73 8.59 8.27
C GLY A 239 24.81 7.39 8.56
N ALA A 240 23.52 7.62 8.85
CA ALA A 240 22.59 6.56 9.22
C ALA A 240 21.98 5.83 8.02
N ILE A 241 21.66 4.56 8.23
CA ILE A 241 20.95 3.67 7.30
C ILE A 241 20.01 2.76 8.08
N THR A 242 18.78 2.60 7.60
CA THR A 242 17.78 1.67 8.17
C THR A 242 17.25 0.73 7.10
N TYR A 243 16.70 -0.41 7.52
CA TYR A 243 15.73 -1.14 6.72
C TYR A 243 14.32 -0.64 7.06
N VAL A 244 13.51 -0.30 6.05
CA VAL A 244 12.15 0.21 6.23
C VAL A 244 11.35 0.01 4.95
N GLU A 245 10.03 0.08 5.05
CA GLU A 245 9.16 0.03 3.89
C GLU A 245 9.37 1.24 3.00
N TYR A 246 9.37 1.01 1.69
CA TYR A 246 9.62 2.05 0.69
C TYR A 246 8.66 3.25 0.84
N SER A 247 7.43 3.01 1.30
CA SER A 247 6.45 4.07 1.59
C SER A 247 6.96 5.12 2.56
N TYR A 248 7.70 4.75 3.61
CA TYR A 248 8.21 5.70 4.59
C TYR A 248 9.38 6.54 4.05
N ALA A 249 10.20 5.97 3.17
CA ALA A 249 11.27 6.71 2.52
C ALA A 249 10.71 7.75 1.53
N LEU A 250 9.69 7.36 0.75
CA LEU A 250 8.94 8.29 -0.11
C LEU A 250 8.33 9.43 0.70
N GLU A 251 7.56 9.10 1.75
CA GLU A 251 6.86 10.07 2.60
C GLU A 251 7.84 11.03 3.29
N SER A 252 9.00 10.52 3.71
CA SER A 252 10.02 11.34 4.38
C SER A 252 10.84 12.22 3.42
N GLY A 253 10.76 12.01 2.10
CA GLY A 253 11.59 12.71 1.14
C GLY A 253 13.06 12.26 1.14
N PHE A 254 13.33 10.99 1.45
CA PHE A 254 14.69 10.44 1.56
C PHE A 254 14.95 9.34 0.52
N PRO A 255 16.21 9.18 0.09
CA PRO A 255 16.59 8.14 -0.86
C PRO A 255 16.65 6.77 -0.21
N VAL A 256 16.60 5.73 -1.05
CA VAL A 256 16.86 4.34 -0.67
C VAL A 256 17.99 3.78 -1.52
N ALA A 257 18.79 2.87 -0.96
CA ALA A 257 19.83 2.22 -1.75
C ALA A 257 19.20 1.30 -2.82
N LYS A 258 19.74 1.36 -4.04
CA LYS A 258 19.50 0.32 -5.05
C LYS A 258 20.24 -0.95 -4.63
N VAL A 259 19.59 -2.10 -4.71
CA VAL A 259 20.15 -3.38 -4.23
C VAL A 259 20.51 -4.27 -5.41
N LEU A 260 21.71 -4.84 -5.39
CA LEU A 260 22.16 -5.78 -6.42
C LEU A 260 21.28 -7.03 -6.44
N ASN A 261 20.69 -7.34 -7.58
CA ASN A 261 19.96 -8.58 -7.81
C ASN A 261 20.85 -9.65 -8.49
N GLN A 262 20.31 -10.88 -8.57
CA GLN A 262 21.02 -12.04 -9.12
C GLN A 262 21.42 -11.88 -10.60
N ALA A 263 20.72 -11.03 -11.34
CA ALA A 263 21.01 -10.73 -12.74
C ALA A 263 22.12 -9.68 -12.93
N GLY A 264 22.70 -9.16 -11.85
CA GLY A 264 23.81 -8.21 -11.89
C GLY A 264 23.38 -6.75 -12.07
N TYR A 265 22.15 -6.40 -11.68
CA TYR A 265 21.64 -5.02 -11.72
C TYR A 265 21.33 -4.51 -10.32
N TYR A 266 21.64 -3.25 -10.06
CA TYR A 266 21.22 -2.53 -8.86
C TYR A 266 19.81 -1.97 -9.06
N VAL A 267 18.83 -2.51 -8.34
CA VAL A 267 17.41 -2.22 -8.54
C VAL A 267 16.82 -1.54 -7.31
N GLU A 268 15.93 -0.57 -7.55
CA GLU A 268 15.15 0.11 -6.53
C GLU A 268 13.81 -0.63 -6.28
N PRO A 269 13.24 -0.64 -5.05
CA PRO A 269 11.98 -1.32 -4.74
C PRO A 269 10.72 -0.62 -5.27
N THR A 270 10.71 -0.26 -6.55
CA THR A 270 9.56 0.33 -7.24
C THR A 270 8.39 -0.66 -7.37
N ALA A 271 7.19 -0.14 -7.62
CA ALA A 271 5.99 -0.97 -7.80
C ALA A 271 6.17 -2.07 -8.85
N SER A 272 6.81 -1.78 -9.98
CA SER A 272 7.02 -2.75 -11.06
C SER A 272 8.08 -3.80 -10.70
N SER A 273 9.22 -3.39 -10.14
CA SER A 273 10.30 -4.32 -9.78
C SER A 273 9.87 -5.35 -8.74
N VAL A 274 9.07 -4.90 -7.76
CA VAL A 274 8.49 -5.76 -6.72
C VAL A 274 7.42 -6.68 -7.30
N ALA A 275 6.51 -6.17 -8.13
CA ALA A 275 5.45 -6.98 -8.73
C ALA A 275 6.02 -8.08 -9.64
N VAL A 276 7.05 -7.76 -10.44
CA VAL A 276 7.77 -8.74 -11.28
C VAL A 276 8.39 -9.82 -10.40
N ALA A 277 9.08 -9.43 -9.33
CA ALA A 277 9.73 -10.39 -8.42
C ALA A 277 8.71 -11.35 -7.81
N LEU A 278 7.58 -10.84 -7.34
CA LEU A 278 6.52 -11.61 -6.68
C LEU A 278 5.69 -12.52 -7.61
N THR A 279 5.88 -12.45 -8.93
CA THR A 279 5.34 -13.48 -9.83
C THR A 279 5.91 -14.87 -9.53
N THR A 280 7.09 -14.93 -8.92
CA THR A 280 7.77 -16.18 -8.52
C THR A 280 7.47 -16.59 -7.08
N ALA A 281 6.72 -15.77 -6.33
CA ALA A 281 6.34 -16.09 -4.96
C ALA A 281 5.36 -17.26 -4.93
N GLN A 282 5.53 -18.14 -3.94
CA GLN A 282 4.62 -19.26 -3.69
C GLN A 282 3.94 -19.12 -2.33
N ILE A 283 2.73 -19.66 -2.24
CA ILE A 283 1.97 -19.81 -1.00
C ILE A 283 2.20 -21.23 -0.52
N ASP A 284 2.65 -21.41 0.72
CA ASP A 284 2.82 -22.74 1.30
C ASP A 284 1.45 -23.44 1.45
N GLN A 285 1.27 -24.55 0.76
CA GLN A 285 0.05 -25.37 0.81
C GLN A 285 0.17 -26.56 1.76
N THR A 286 1.31 -26.71 2.43
CA THR A 286 1.57 -27.81 3.35
C THR A 286 0.74 -27.61 4.63
N PRO A 287 -0.12 -28.57 5.03
CA PRO A 287 -0.80 -28.49 6.31
C PRO A 287 0.19 -28.39 7.46
N GLY A 288 0.05 -27.36 8.30
CA GLY A 288 0.95 -27.12 9.41
C GLY A 288 1.07 -25.64 9.78
N PRO A 289 2.04 -25.28 10.64
CA PRO A 289 2.20 -23.92 11.16
C PRO A 289 2.48 -22.87 10.07
N ASN A 290 3.08 -23.30 8.96
CA ASN A 290 3.41 -22.47 7.81
C ASN A 290 2.34 -22.46 6.72
N TYR A 291 1.22 -23.18 6.89
CA TYR A 291 0.15 -23.20 5.90
C TYR A 291 -0.32 -21.77 5.56
N LEU A 292 -0.39 -21.46 4.27
CA LEU A 292 -0.72 -20.16 3.67
C LEU A 292 0.32 -19.03 3.86
N THR A 293 1.53 -19.36 4.31
CA THR A 293 2.63 -18.39 4.44
C THR A 293 3.48 -18.29 3.17
N GLN A 294 4.43 -17.35 3.14
CA GLN A 294 5.19 -17.03 1.94
C GLN A 294 6.42 -17.90 1.81
N ILE A 295 6.61 -18.41 0.60
CA ILE A 295 7.86 -19.01 0.15
C ILE A 295 8.44 -18.05 -0.89
N LEU A 296 9.55 -17.41 -0.52
CA LEU A 296 10.18 -16.32 -1.29
C LEU A 296 11.53 -16.73 -1.91
N ASP A 297 11.95 -17.99 -1.81
CA ASP A 297 13.23 -18.43 -2.40
C ASP A 297 13.30 -18.13 -3.91
N GLY A 298 12.19 -18.25 -4.65
CA GLY A 298 12.12 -17.85 -6.06
C GLY A 298 12.27 -16.34 -6.29
N VAL A 299 11.79 -15.54 -5.35
CA VAL A 299 11.85 -14.07 -5.38
C VAL A 299 13.29 -13.61 -5.15
N TYR A 300 13.94 -14.18 -4.13
CA TYR A 300 15.32 -13.83 -3.74
C TYR A 300 16.34 -14.19 -4.83
N ASN A 301 16.12 -15.32 -5.52
CA ASN A 301 17.04 -15.86 -6.52
C ASN A 301 16.59 -15.60 -7.96
N SER A 302 15.65 -14.66 -8.18
CA SER A 302 15.11 -14.39 -9.52
C SER A 302 16.19 -13.93 -10.49
N ALA A 303 16.26 -14.59 -11.66
CA ALA A 303 17.18 -14.23 -12.74
C ALA A 303 16.67 -13.09 -13.65
N ASP A 304 15.46 -12.56 -13.41
CA ASP A 304 14.94 -11.43 -14.15
C ASP A 304 15.58 -10.13 -13.65
N ALA A 305 16.25 -9.41 -14.57
CA ALA A 305 16.99 -8.18 -14.30
C ALA A 305 16.17 -7.08 -13.63
N ARG A 306 14.84 -7.09 -13.79
CA ARG A 306 13.95 -6.06 -13.25
C ARG A 306 13.62 -6.24 -11.77
N THR A 307 13.99 -7.37 -11.18
CA THR A 307 13.49 -7.75 -9.85
C THR A 307 14.25 -7.08 -8.72
N TYR A 308 13.50 -6.65 -7.70
CA TYR A 308 14.07 -6.24 -6.43
C TYR A 308 14.20 -7.46 -5.49
N PRO A 309 15.38 -7.72 -4.90
CA PRO A 309 15.62 -8.98 -4.19
C PRO A 309 14.97 -9.09 -2.80
N LEU A 310 14.61 -7.98 -2.15
CA LEU A 310 13.87 -7.96 -0.88
C LEU A 310 12.37 -7.64 -1.08
N SER A 311 11.78 -8.20 -2.12
CA SER A 311 10.34 -8.12 -2.35
C SER A 311 9.55 -9.14 -1.53
N SER A 312 8.40 -8.70 -1.02
CA SER A 312 7.53 -9.50 -0.15
C SER A 312 6.10 -8.96 -0.19
N TYR A 313 5.20 -9.61 0.54
CA TYR A 313 3.86 -9.11 0.76
C TYR A 313 3.44 -9.27 2.22
N SER A 314 2.46 -8.50 2.66
CA SER A 314 1.87 -8.67 4.00
C SER A 314 0.61 -9.53 3.93
N TYR A 315 0.32 -10.22 5.03
CA TYR A 315 -0.92 -10.94 5.21
C TYR A 315 -1.86 -10.24 6.17
N MET A 316 -3.13 -10.22 5.82
CA MET A 316 -4.18 -10.14 6.80
C MET A 316 -4.49 -11.52 7.36
N ILE A 317 -4.46 -11.65 8.68
CA ILE A 317 -4.95 -12.81 9.42
C ILE A 317 -6.44 -12.64 9.57
N VAL A 318 -7.20 -13.44 8.82
CA VAL A 318 -8.66 -13.40 8.80
C VAL A 318 -9.24 -14.60 9.56
N PRO A 319 -10.30 -14.42 10.36
CA PRO A 319 -10.99 -15.53 11.01
C PRO A 319 -11.78 -16.36 9.98
N THR A 320 -11.78 -17.67 10.15
CA THR A 320 -12.52 -18.63 9.31
C THR A 320 -13.73 -19.25 10.01
N GLU A 321 -14.06 -18.74 11.19
CA GLU A 321 -15.21 -19.15 11.98
C GLU A 321 -15.75 -17.96 12.78
N VAL A 322 -17.04 -18.01 13.11
CA VAL A 322 -17.66 -17.03 14.01
C VAL A 322 -17.34 -17.40 15.45
N GLY A 323 -17.15 -16.38 16.30
CA GLY A 323 -16.83 -16.59 17.71
C GLY A 323 -16.19 -15.37 18.37
N GLY A 324 -16.34 -15.29 19.70
CA GLY A 324 -15.86 -14.15 20.48
C GLY A 324 -16.42 -12.83 19.96
N VAL A 325 -15.54 -11.90 19.58
CA VAL A 325 -15.90 -10.60 19.02
C VAL A 325 -16.29 -10.65 17.53
N PHE A 326 -16.09 -11.78 16.85
CA PHE A 326 -16.31 -11.90 15.40
C PHE A 326 -17.67 -12.54 15.07
N THR A 327 -18.48 -11.83 14.28
CA THR A 327 -19.82 -12.26 13.84
C THR A 327 -19.90 -12.33 12.32
N ALA A 328 -20.95 -12.95 11.78
CA ALA A 328 -21.20 -12.95 10.33
C ALA A 328 -21.36 -11.53 9.75
N GLY A 329 -21.94 -10.58 10.50
CA GLY A 329 -22.03 -9.17 10.09
C GLY A 329 -20.66 -8.50 9.98
N LYS A 330 -19.75 -8.78 10.92
CA LYS A 330 -18.34 -8.36 10.83
C LYS A 330 -17.64 -9.02 9.65
N GLY A 331 -17.93 -10.28 9.37
CA GLY A 331 -17.37 -10.99 8.21
C GLY A 331 -17.89 -10.50 6.87
N PHE A 332 -19.12 -10.01 6.80
CA PHE A 332 -19.63 -9.28 5.64
C PHE A 332 -18.79 -8.02 5.35
N THR A 333 -18.58 -7.16 6.36
CA THR A 333 -17.71 -5.98 6.22
C THR A 333 -16.26 -6.35 5.91
N LEU A 334 -15.69 -7.34 6.61
CA LEU A 334 -14.31 -7.77 6.42
C LEU A 334 -14.09 -8.35 5.02
N GLY A 335 -15.03 -9.16 4.52
CA GLY A 335 -14.98 -9.68 3.16
C GLY A 335 -15.06 -8.59 2.09
N ALA A 336 -15.94 -7.59 2.28
CA ALA A 336 -16.03 -6.45 1.38
C ALA A 336 -14.74 -5.61 1.38
N PHE A 337 -14.18 -5.33 2.57
CA PHE A 337 -12.90 -4.62 2.68
C PHE A 337 -11.75 -5.43 2.08
N ALA A 338 -11.72 -6.75 2.29
CA ALA A 338 -10.75 -7.66 1.69
C ALA A 338 -10.80 -7.64 0.16
N ASN A 339 -12.00 -7.68 -0.42
CA ASN A 339 -12.17 -7.60 -1.87
C ASN A 339 -11.69 -6.24 -2.41
N TYR A 340 -12.04 -5.15 -1.72
CA TYR A 340 -11.56 -3.80 -2.05
C TYR A 340 -10.03 -3.74 -2.05
N MET A 341 -9.37 -4.25 -1.00
CA MET A 341 -7.91 -4.24 -0.91
C MET A 341 -7.29 -4.98 -2.09
N LEU A 342 -7.78 -6.17 -2.43
CA LEU A 342 -7.23 -7.01 -3.51
C LEU A 342 -7.50 -6.48 -4.93
N CYS A 343 -8.50 -5.62 -5.08
CA CYS A 343 -8.91 -5.02 -6.33
C CYS A 343 -8.68 -3.52 -6.33
N GLU A 344 -9.73 -2.73 -6.05
CA GLU A 344 -9.73 -1.28 -6.21
C GLU A 344 -8.58 -0.58 -5.49
N GLY A 345 -8.20 -1.08 -4.30
CA GLY A 345 -7.10 -0.54 -3.49
C GLY A 345 -5.73 -0.66 -4.16
N GLN A 346 -5.53 -1.64 -5.05
CA GLN A 346 -4.26 -1.89 -5.73
C GLN A 346 -3.89 -0.78 -6.72
N GLN A 347 -4.86 0.00 -7.20
CA GLN A 347 -4.62 1.08 -8.17
C GLN A 347 -3.75 2.21 -7.60
N GLN A 348 -3.80 2.45 -6.28
CA GLN A 348 -3.01 3.49 -5.61
C GLN A 348 -1.70 2.96 -5.02
N ALA A 349 -1.41 1.67 -5.14
CA ALA A 349 -0.27 1.06 -4.44
C ALA A 349 1.06 1.74 -4.80
N ALA A 350 1.31 2.03 -6.08
CA ALA A 350 2.55 2.67 -6.53
C ALA A 350 2.77 4.05 -5.91
N ASP A 351 1.74 4.90 -5.89
CA ASP A 351 1.79 6.25 -5.32
C ASP A 351 2.05 6.23 -3.81
N LEU A 352 1.61 5.17 -3.14
CA LEU A 352 1.80 4.96 -1.70
C LEU A 352 3.15 4.31 -1.36
N GLY A 353 4.00 4.00 -2.35
CA GLY A 353 5.27 3.30 -2.13
C GLY A 353 5.13 1.79 -1.92
N TYR A 354 4.05 1.21 -2.42
CA TYR A 354 3.80 -0.22 -2.45
C TYR A 354 3.79 -0.73 -3.88
N SER A 355 3.62 -2.03 -4.01
CA SER A 355 3.46 -2.72 -5.27
C SER A 355 2.08 -3.35 -5.35
N PRO A 356 1.37 -3.20 -6.48
CA PRO A 356 0.19 -3.97 -6.76
C PRO A 356 0.47 -5.49 -6.70
N LEU A 357 -0.41 -6.24 -6.03
CA LEU A 357 -0.29 -7.70 -5.97
C LEU A 357 -0.44 -8.32 -7.37
N PRO A 358 0.51 -9.18 -7.79
CA PRO A 358 0.35 -9.98 -9.00
C PRO A 358 -0.80 -10.99 -8.87
N MET A 359 -1.30 -11.43 -10.02
CA MET A 359 -2.47 -12.32 -10.17
C MET A 359 -2.46 -13.55 -9.25
N ASN A 360 -1.31 -14.22 -9.10
CA ASN A 360 -1.15 -15.40 -8.22
C ASN A 360 -1.51 -15.09 -6.76
N LEU A 361 -1.14 -13.90 -6.27
CA LEU A 361 -1.41 -13.49 -4.89
C LEU A 361 -2.84 -12.96 -4.70
N VAL A 362 -3.41 -12.30 -5.71
CA VAL A 362 -4.83 -11.90 -5.67
C VAL A 362 -5.74 -13.12 -5.64
N LEU A 363 -5.48 -14.13 -6.47
CA LEU A 363 -6.23 -15.38 -6.47
C LEU A 363 -6.13 -16.11 -5.11
N ALA A 364 -4.92 -16.17 -4.53
CA ALA A 364 -4.73 -16.73 -3.19
C ALA A 364 -5.53 -15.97 -2.12
N GLY A 365 -5.60 -14.64 -2.24
CA GLY A 365 -6.40 -13.80 -1.36
C GLY A 365 -7.91 -14.04 -1.51
N PHE A 366 -8.41 -14.12 -2.75
CA PHE A 366 -9.80 -14.45 -3.06
C PHE A 366 -10.26 -15.78 -2.50
N ASP A 367 -9.39 -16.79 -2.51
CA ASP A 367 -9.69 -18.08 -1.89
C ASP A 367 -9.86 -17.97 -0.38
N GLN A 368 -9.18 -17.03 0.28
CA GLN A 368 -9.38 -16.78 1.71
C GLN A 368 -10.63 -15.95 2.00
N ILE A 369 -11.01 -14.99 1.13
CA ILE A 369 -12.27 -14.24 1.30
C ILE A 369 -13.47 -15.20 1.39
N LYS A 370 -13.50 -16.24 0.55
CA LYS A 370 -14.56 -17.26 0.53
C LYS A 370 -14.66 -18.05 1.85
N ARG A 371 -13.60 -18.04 2.67
CA ARG A 371 -13.55 -18.74 3.96
C ARG A 371 -13.94 -17.84 5.13
N ILE A 372 -14.12 -16.54 4.92
CA ILE A 372 -14.55 -15.60 5.96
C ILE A 372 -16.07 -15.79 6.17
N PRO A 373 -16.53 -16.18 7.37
CA PRO A 373 -17.95 -16.39 7.62
C PRO A 373 -18.76 -15.11 7.43
N GLY A 374 -19.78 -15.16 6.58
CA GLY A 374 -20.65 -14.01 6.28
C GLY A 374 -20.15 -13.09 5.17
N ALA A 375 -18.96 -13.32 4.62
CA ALA A 375 -18.48 -12.56 3.46
C ALA A 375 -19.39 -12.79 2.24
N ASP A 376 -19.67 -11.72 1.50
CA ASP A 376 -20.31 -11.81 0.18
C ASP A 376 -19.25 -12.15 -0.87
N THR A 377 -19.40 -13.31 -1.51
CA THR A 377 -18.47 -13.81 -2.52
C THR A 377 -18.90 -13.50 -3.95
N THR A 378 -20.03 -12.83 -4.17
CA THR A 378 -20.55 -12.55 -5.51
C THR A 378 -19.65 -11.61 -6.32
N GLY A 379 -18.94 -10.71 -5.63
CA GLY A 379 -17.96 -9.78 -6.21
C GLY A 379 -16.51 -10.30 -6.29
N VAL A 380 -16.25 -11.51 -5.77
CA VAL A 380 -14.92 -12.13 -5.76
C VAL A 380 -14.66 -12.80 -7.12
N ASP A 381 -14.34 -11.97 -8.10
CA ASP A 381 -14.11 -12.38 -9.50
C ASP A 381 -12.92 -11.63 -10.08
N ILE A 382 -11.93 -12.40 -10.53
CA ILE A 382 -10.68 -11.86 -11.04
C ILE A 382 -10.88 -11.04 -12.33
N ASN A 383 -11.92 -11.35 -13.09
CA ASN A 383 -12.25 -10.63 -14.32
C ASN A 383 -13.03 -9.33 -14.07
N LYS A 384 -13.41 -9.04 -12.81
CA LYS A 384 -14.04 -7.79 -12.40
C LYS A 384 -13.13 -6.96 -11.49
N CYS A 385 -11.95 -7.49 -11.20
CA CYS A 385 -11.02 -6.91 -10.25
C CYS A 385 -10.20 -5.80 -10.91
N ASN A 386 -10.31 -4.58 -10.40
CA ASN A 386 -9.56 -3.42 -10.90
C ASN A 386 -8.15 -3.41 -10.33
N ASN A 387 -7.24 -4.20 -10.90
CA ASN A 387 -5.84 -4.28 -10.49
C ASN A 387 -4.92 -3.99 -11.70
N PRO A 388 -3.90 -3.11 -11.56
CA PRO A 388 -3.07 -2.71 -12.69
C PRO A 388 -2.12 -3.81 -13.22
N THR A 389 -2.01 -4.95 -12.54
CA THR A 389 -1.12 -6.06 -12.95
C THR A 389 -1.74 -7.04 -13.93
N PHE A 390 -3.06 -7.01 -14.10
CA PHE A 390 -3.77 -7.91 -15.00
C PHE A 390 -5.07 -7.29 -15.49
N LYS A 391 -5.65 -7.85 -16.54
CA LYS A 391 -6.95 -7.46 -17.08
C LYS A 391 -7.87 -8.68 -17.25
N PRO A 392 -9.17 -8.49 -17.50
CA PRO A 392 -10.09 -9.60 -17.72
C PRO A 392 -9.58 -10.54 -18.83
N GLY A 393 -9.59 -11.85 -18.56
CA GLY A 393 -9.09 -12.88 -19.46
C GLY A 393 -7.59 -13.21 -19.34
N ASP A 394 -6.82 -12.50 -18.50
CA ASP A 394 -5.44 -12.88 -18.17
C ASP A 394 -5.36 -14.16 -17.31
N SER A 395 -4.15 -14.69 -17.16
CA SER A 395 -3.83 -15.86 -16.33
C SER A 395 -2.63 -15.56 -15.42
N PRO A 396 -2.31 -16.40 -14.41
CA PRO A 396 -1.11 -16.20 -13.59
C PRO A 396 0.22 -16.14 -14.36
N SER A 397 0.27 -16.70 -15.57
CA SER A 397 1.43 -16.60 -16.47
C SER A 397 1.43 -15.33 -17.34
N SER A 398 0.36 -14.55 -17.32
CA SER A 398 0.18 -13.29 -18.06
C SER A 398 0.02 -12.14 -17.07
N ASN A 399 1.12 -11.46 -16.74
CA ASN A 399 1.10 -10.29 -15.86
C ASN A 399 1.44 -9.03 -16.68
N GLN A 400 0.45 -8.17 -16.91
CA GLN A 400 0.57 -6.95 -17.71
C GLN A 400 1.64 -6.01 -17.17
N LEU A 401 1.72 -5.85 -15.85
CA LEU A 401 2.74 -5.02 -15.22
C LEU A 401 4.13 -5.66 -15.38
N ALA A 402 4.24 -6.98 -15.29
CA ALA A 402 5.50 -7.67 -15.54
C ALA A 402 5.89 -7.72 -17.03
N LEU A 403 4.94 -7.59 -17.96
CA LEU A 403 5.22 -7.47 -19.40
C LEU A 403 5.66 -6.07 -19.79
N THR A 404 5.13 -5.04 -19.13
CA THR A 404 5.41 -3.63 -19.42
C THR A 404 6.48 -3.01 -18.50
N ALA A 405 6.89 -3.72 -17.44
CA ALA A 405 7.96 -3.27 -16.56
C ALA A 405 9.24 -3.01 -17.35
N ALA A 406 9.69 -1.75 -17.30
CA ALA A 406 10.92 -1.30 -17.93
C ALA A 406 12.12 -2.10 -17.41
N GLN A 407 13.07 -2.39 -18.31
CA GLN A 407 14.38 -2.91 -17.90
C GLN A 407 15.10 -1.87 -17.02
N PRO A 408 15.90 -2.31 -16.03
CA PRO A 408 16.77 -1.39 -15.32
C PRO A 408 17.70 -0.68 -16.30
N GLN A 409 18.17 0.52 -15.92
CA GLN A 409 19.08 1.28 -16.75
C GLN A 409 20.41 0.53 -16.91
N ASP A 410 21.04 0.63 -18.09
CA ASP A 410 22.35 -0.02 -18.34
C ASP A 410 23.42 0.46 -17.37
N CYS A 411 23.35 1.72 -16.94
CA CYS A 411 24.27 2.25 -15.93
C CYS A 411 24.10 1.61 -14.55
N ASP A 412 22.96 0.95 -14.25
CA ASP A 412 22.71 0.19 -13.02
C ASP A 412 23.23 -1.25 -13.07
N LYS A 413 23.76 -1.70 -14.21
CA LYS A 413 24.48 -2.97 -14.27
C LYS A 413 25.81 -2.86 -13.53
N VAL A 414 26.22 -3.92 -12.84
CA VAL A 414 27.55 -4.02 -12.23
C VAL A 414 28.62 -3.69 -13.28
N GLY A 415 29.47 -2.72 -12.95
CA GLY A 415 30.46 -2.19 -13.87
C GLY A 415 30.93 -0.79 -13.43
N PRO A 416 31.76 -0.12 -14.24
CA PRO A 416 32.35 1.16 -13.88
C PRO A 416 31.38 2.35 -13.95
N ASN A 417 30.22 2.17 -14.59
CA ASN A 417 29.23 3.24 -14.79
C ASN A 417 28.24 3.28 -13.62
N GLN A 418 27.77 4.49 -13.28
CA GLN A 418 26.76 4.69 -12.26
C GLN A 418 25.74 5.74 -12.68
N CYS A 419 24.45 5.41 -12.54
CA CYS A 419 23.35 6.33 -12.84
C CYS A 419 23.33 7.45 -11.80
N THR A 420 23.03 8.67 -12.23
CA THR A 420 22.95 9.86 -11.35
C THR A 420 21.57 10.06 -10.73
N THR A 421 20.54 9.44 -11.32
CA THR A 421 19.14 9.61 -10.92
C THR A 421 18.95 9.22 -9.45
N GLY A 422 18.31 10.12 -8.71
CA GLY A 422 17.93 9.88 -7.33
C GLY A 422 16.85 8.82 -7.19
N THR A 423 16.62 8.37 -5.96
CA THR A 423 15.69 7.29 -5.60
C THR A 423 14.65 7.79 -4.60
N ALA A 424 13.54 7.07 -4.51
CA ALA A 424 12.48 7.27 -3.54
C ALA A 424 12.07 8.75 -3.43
N GLY A 425 11.98 9.25 -2.20
CA GLY A 425 11.55 10.62 -1.90
C GLY A 425 12.59 11.67 -2.25
N ALA A 426 13.76 11.29 -2.76
CA ALA A 426 14.86 12.19 -3.13
C ALA A 426 15.23 12.03 -4.62
N PRO A 427 14.37 12.47 -5.56
CA PRO A 427 14.58 12.29 -7.00
C PRO A 427 15.73 13.13 -7.57
N ALA A 428 16.22 14.12 -6.81
CA ALA A 428 17.32 14.97 -7.24
C ALA A 428 18.58 14.16 -7.55
N GLU A 429 19.28 14.52 -8.63
CA GLU A 429 20.47 13.79 -9.07
C GLU A 429 21.66 14.01 -8.13
N THR A 430 22.45 12.95 -7.96
CA THR A 430 23.80 13.05 -7.37
C THR A 430 24.82 12.93 -8.50
N PRO A 431 25.66 13.96 -8.73
CA PRO A 431 26.71 13.89 -9.74
C PRO A 431 27.69 12.75 -9.46
N VAL A 432 28.11 12.05 -10.51
CA VAL A 432 29.16 11.03 -10.44
C VAL A 432 30.46 11.56 -11.03
N SER A 433 31.59 11.32 -10.37
CA SER A 433 32.91 11.74 -10.85
C SER A 433 33.55 10.61 -11.67
N GLY A 434 33.23 10.54 -12.97
CA GLY A 434 33.79 9.53 -13.88
C GLY A 434 33.40 9.76 -15.34
N SER A 435 34.38 9.76 -16.23
CA SER A 435 34.28 10.04 -17.66
C SER A 435 33.65 8.90 -18.47
N GLY A 436 32.36 8.66 -18.28
CA GLY A 436 31.56 7.81 -19.15
C GLY A 436 30.37 8.59 -19.67
N THR A 437 30.38 8.95 -20.96
CA THR A 437 29.23 9.50 -21.68
C THR A 437 28.06 8.50 -21.63
N GLY A 438 27.25 8.56 -20.57
CA GLY A 438 25.92 7.97 -20.49
C GLY A 438 24.94 8.98 -21.06
N GLY A 439 24.51 8.77 -22.31
CA GLY A 439 23.66 9.71 -23.03
C GLY A 439 22.34 9.97 -22.31
N SER A 440 22.05 11.25 -22.05
CA SER A 440 20.67 11.71 -21.92
C SER A 440 19.95 11.40 -23.23
N ALA A 441 19.03 10.45 -23.21
CA ALA A 441 18.08 10.27 -24.30
C ALA A 441 17.04 11.40 -24.24
N THR A 442 17.40 12.56 -24.78
CA THR A 442 16.44 13.60 -25.17
C THR A 442 15.70 13.16 -26.43
N GLY A 443 14.45 12.71 -26.27
CA GLY A 443 13.50 12.58 -27.37
C GLY A 443 12.71 13.88 -27.56
N GLY A 444 13.15 14.74 -28.49
CA GLY A 444 12.26 15.71 -29.16
C GLY A 444 11.59 15.04 -30.37
N THR A 445 10.45 15.45 -30.91
CA THR A 445 9.73 16.74 -30.89
C THR A 445 8.32 16.52 -31.45
N THR A 446 7.31 17.26 -30.99
CA THR A 446 6.50 18.06 -31.92
C THR A 446 5.86 19.25 -31.19
N GLU A 447 6.11 20.43 -31.75
CA GLU A 447 5.52 21.71 -31.35
C GLU A 447 4.02 21.75 -31.64
N THR A 448 3.24 22.39 -30.76
CA THR A 448 2.30 23.43 -31.19
C THR A 448 2.12 24.43 -30.05
N ALA A 449 2.39 25.69 -30.34
CA ALA A 449 2.26 26.82 -29.43
C ALA A 449 0.78 27.21 -29.19
N ALA A 450 0.45 27.65 -27.97
CA ALA A 450 -0.11 28.99 -27.73
C ALA A 450 -0.50 29.24 -26.25
N ALA A 451 -0.24 30.49 -25.85
CA ALA A 451 -0.90 31.30 -24.83
C ALA A 451 -0.57 31.06 -23.34
N ALA A 452 0.36 31.89 -22.87
CA ALA A 452 0.51 32.28 -21.48
C ALA A 452 -0.73 33.05 -20.98
N ALA A 453 -1.22 32.68 -19.80
CA ALA A 453 -1.97 33.56 -18.92
C ALA A 453 -1.40 33.39 -17.50
N ALA A 454 -0.86 34.47 -16.96
CA ALA A 454 -0.34 34.55 -15.61
C ALA A 454 -1.47 34.39 -14.58
N ALA A 455 -1.26 33.55 -13.58
CA ALA A 455 -1.99 33.61 -12.32
C ALA A 455 -1.02 33.36 -11.17
N THR A 456 -0.86 34.40 -10.35
CA THR A 456 -0.12 34.50 -9.10
C THR A 456 -0.50 33.40 -8.10
N GLY A 457 0.41 32.46 -7.83
CA GLY A 457 0.31 31.53 -6.72
C GLY A 457 0.82 32.16 -5.43
N GLY A 458 -0.10 32.56 -4.56
CA GLY A 458 0.19 32.87 -3.16
C GLY A 458 0.47 31.57 -2.40
N ALA A 459 1.71 31.38 -1.96
CA ALA A 459 2.06 30.33 -1.02
C ALA A 459 1.41 30.63 0.34
N ALA A 460 0.39 29.87 0.70
CA ALA A 460 -0.07 29.79 2.08
C ALA A 460 0.84 28.80 2.82
N ALA A 461 1.79 29.35 3.58
CA ALA A 461 2.55 28.59 4.56
C ALA A 461 1.60 28.02 5.61
N SER A 462 1.48 26.69 5.70
CA SER A 462 0.86 26.05 6.84
C SER A 462 1.94 25.74 7.86
N THR A 463 1.87 26.40 9.02
CA THR A 463 2.74 26.17 10.17
C THR A 463 2.29 24.91 10.92
N GLY A 464 2.59 23.74 10.35
CA GLY A 464 2.62 22.48 11.08
C GLY A 464 4.06 22.18 11.46
N THR A 465 4.38 22.16 12.75
CA THR A 465 5.72 21.79 13.22
C THR A 465 5.94 20.31 12.92
N ALA A 466 6.94 19.99 12.09
CA ALA A 466 7.35 18.61 11.85
C ALA A 466 7.69 17.92 13.18
N ALA A 467 7.41 16.62 13.28
CA ALA A 467 7.77 15.83 14.46
C ALA A 467 9.30 15.84 14.63
N VAL A 468 9.75 16.30 15.79
CA VAL A 468 11.18 16.35 16.15
C VAL A 468 11.44 15.24 17.15
N TYR A 469 12.39 14.37 16.84
CA TYR A 469 12.80 13.26 17.70
C TYR A 469 14.22 13.50 18.20
N ASP A 470 14.50 13.14 19.45
CA ASP A 470 15.86 13.22 20.01
C ASP A 470 16.78 12.13 19.47
N ALA A 471 18.05 12.17 19.86
CA ALA A 471 19.06 11.18 19.47
C ALA A 471 18.75 9.75 19.97
N ASN A 472 17.75 9.57 20.84
CA ASN A 472 17.25 8.28 21.29
C ASN A 472 15.93 7.92 20.60
N GLY A 473 15.42 8.79 19.71
CA GLY A 473 14.17 8.68 18.97
C GLY A 473 12.92 8.84 19.83
N ALA A 474 13.04 9.46 21.00
CA ALA A 474 11.89 9.95 21.72
C ALA A 474 11.38 11.23 21.05
N LEU A 475 10.07 11.32 20.83
CA LEU A 475 9.43 12.51 20.30
C LEU A 475 9.60 13.67 21.30
N ILE A 476 10.29 14.73 20.87
CA ILE A 476 10.52 15.95 21.66
C ILE A 476 9.36 16.93 21.48
N SER A 477 8.88 17.09 20.24
CA SER A 477 7.82 18.03 19.89
C SER A 477 7.15 17.69 18.56
N GLY A 478 5.88 18.08 18.40
CA GLY A 478 4.98 17.54 17.38
C GLY A 478 4.16 16.40 17.98
N GLY A 479 2.85 16.31 17.69
CA GLY A 479 1.98 15.34 18.37
C GLY A 479 2.16 13.92 17.85
N ALA A 480 2.38 12.95 18.75
CA ALA A 480 2.13 11.52 18.52
C ALA A 480 0.64 11.18 18.75
N ALA A 481 -0.24 11.96 18.13
CA ALA A 481 -1.66 11.63 18.00
C ALA A 481 -1.88 11.19 16.55
N GLY A 482 -2.62 10.09 16.35
CA GLY A 482 -2.83 9.38 15.07
C GLY A 482 -2.59 10.24 13.84
N SER A 483 -1.58 9.85 13.06
CA SER A 483 -1.03 10.58 11.91
C SER A 483 -2.10 11.24 11.03
N THR A 484 -2.36 12.51 11.30
CA THR A 484 -2.85 13.48 10.31
C THR A 484 -1.71 14.45 9.97
N LEU A 485 -0.48 13.94 9.82
CA LEU A 485 0.66 14.68 9.32
C LEU A 485 0.54 14.82 7.79
N ALA A 486 -0.21 15.85 7.40
CA ALA A 486 -0.09 16.67 6.19
C ALA A 486 0.65 16.10 4.95
N GLY A 487 0.19 14.96 4.44
CA GLY A 487 -0.32 14.95 3.08
C GLY A 487 -1.82 15.12 3.19
N ALA A 488 -2.39 16.23 2.72
CA ALA A 488 -3.79 16.15 2.33
C ALA A 488 -3.83 15.05 1.27
N ALA A 489 -4.30 13.86 1.64
CA ALA A 489 -4.76 12.89 0.70
C ALA A 489 -5.83 13.62 -0.09
N VAL A 490 -5.44 14.18 -1.22
CA VAL A 490 -6.38 14.62 -2.23
C VAL A 490 -6.95 13.29 -2.69
N ALA A 491 -8.09 12.91 -2.08
CA ALA A 491 -8.98 12.00 -2.74
C ALA A 491 -9.35 12.71 -4.04
N THR A 492 -8.60 12.43 -5.11
CA THR A 492 -9.18 12.49 -6.43
C THR A 492 -10.27 11.43 -6.36
N PRO A 493 -11.56 11.80 -6.38
CA PRO A 493 -12.59 10.79 -6.53
C PRO A 493 -12.21 10.00 -7.77
N PHE A 494 -11.96 8.70 -7.61
CA PHE A 494 -11.83 7.82 -8.74
C PHE A 494 -13.18 7.86 -9.45
N ALA A 495 -13.26 8.60 -10.55
CA ALA A 495 -14.35 8.45 -11.48
C ALA A 495 -14.20 7.03 -12.02
N LEU A 496 -15.09 6.14 -11.59
CA LEU A 496 -15.32 4.89 -12.30
C LEU A 496 -15.44 5.23 -13.79
N ALA A 497 -14.88 4.39 -14.67
CA ALA A 497 -15.10 4.54 -16.10
C ALA A 497 -16.59 4.77 -16.35
N ASP A 498 -16.92 5.81 -17.12
CA ASP A 498 -18.26 6.32 -17.37
C ASP A 498 -19.17 5.14 -17.80
N GLU A 499 -19.86 4.50 -16.85
CA GLU A 499 -20.98 3.63 -17.17
C GLU A 499 -22.06 4.58 -17.67
N GLY A 500 -22.14 4.70 -18.99
CA GLY A 500 -23.03 5.62 -19.66
C GLY A 500 -24.47 5.54 -19.13
N TRP A 501 -25.21 6.64 -19.26
CA TRP A 501 -26.61 6.83 -18.86
C TRP A 501 -27.19 5.80 -17.88
N GLY A 502 -26.89 5.97 -16.59
CA GLY A 502 -27.35 5.10 -15.51
C GLY A 502 -28.81 5.32 -15.11
N ILE A 503 -29.34 4.37 -14.34
CA ILE A 503 -30.73 4.40 -13.82
C ILE A 503 -31.01 5.67 -13.00
N GLN A 504 -30.03 6.20 -12.28
CA GLN A 504 -30.20 7.43 -11.50
C GLN A 504 -30.43 8.67 -12.40
N GLN A 505 -29.72 8.77 -13.53
CA GLN A 505 -29.91 9.86 -14.50
C GLN A 505 -31.27 9.72 -15.20
N SER A 506 -31.69 8.49 -15.52
CA SER A 506 -33.05 8.21 -16.01
C SER A 506 -34.12 8.64 -14.99
N LEU A 507 -33.95 8.31 -13.72
CA LEU A 507 -34.90 8.69 -12.66
C LEU A 507 -34.92 10.21 -12.42
N MET A 508 -33.77 10.89 -12.45
CA MET A 508 -33.74 12.36 -12.34
C MET A 508 -34.41 13.05 -13.53
N LEU A 509 -34.20 12.54 -14.75
CA LEU A 509 -34.90 13.04 -15.94
C LEU A 509 -36.41 12.83 -15.83
N LEU A 510 -36.83 11.68 -15.32
CA LEU A 510 -38.24 11.34 -15.13
C LEU A 510 -38.90 12.21 -14.04
N ALA A 511 -38.18 12.49 -12.95
CA ALA A 511 -38.63 13.41 -11.91
C ALA A 511 -38.74 14.86 -12.43
N ALA A 512 -37.73 15.32 -13.19
CA ALA A 512 -37.74 16.65 -13.79
C ALA A 512 -38.89 16.83 -14.80
N THR A 513 -39.14 15.81 -15.63
CA THR A 513 -40.28 15.82 -16.58
C THR A 513 -41.63 15.83 -15.86
N PHE A 514 -41.79 15.07 -14.77
CA PHE A 514 -43.01 15.14 -13.96
C PHE A 514 -43.21 16.50 -13.29
N LEU A 515 -42.13 17.14 -12.82
CA LEU A 515 -42.20 18.44 -12.15
C LEU A 515 -42.57 19.54 -13.16
N VAL A 516 -42.00 19.50 -14.36
CA VAL A 516 -42.38 20.39 -15.47
C VAL A 516 -43.83 20.14 -15.90
N ALA A 517 -44.26 18.88 -16.02
CA ALA A 517 -45.64 18.55 -16.34
C ALA A 517 -46.61 19.09 -15.28
N ALA A 518 -46.29 18.94 -13.99
CA ALA A 518 -47.09 19.47 -12.88
C ALA A 518 -47.17 21.00 -12.87
N ALA A 519 -46.13 21.71 -13.31
CA ALA A 519 -46.13 23.17 -13.39
C ALA A 519 -46.89 23.71 -14.63
N VAL A 520 -46.80 23.01 -15.76
CA VAL A 520 -47.32 23.49 -17.05
C VAL A 520 -48.77 23.06 -17.29
N LEU A 521 -49.16 21.86 -16.86
CA LEU A 521 -50.50 21.32 -17.13
C LEU A 521 -51.63 22.15 -16.48
N PRO A 522 -51.55 22.59 -15.21
CA PRO A 522 -52.63 23.35 -14.57
C PRO A 522 -53.00 24.67 -15.29
N PRO A 523 -52.05 25.58 -15.64
CA PRO A 523 -52.39 26.82 -16.32
C PRO A 523 -52.89 26.60 -17.76
N VAL A 524 -52.43 25.55 -18.44
CA VAL A 524 -52.89 25.22 -19.80
C VAL A 524 -54.30 24.63 -19.80
N PHE A 525 -54.62 23.77 -18.82
CA PHE A 525 -55.96 23.23 -18.65
C PHE A 525 -56.97 24.30 -18.22
N TRP A 526 -56.60 25.20 -17.31
CA TRP A 526 -57.48 26.31 -16.90
C TRP A 526 -57.75 27.32 -18.02
N ARG A 527 -56.78 27.58 -18.91
CA ARG A 527 -57.01 28.44 -20.08
C ARG A 527 -57.95 27.81 -21.12
N ARG A 528 -58.08 26.49 -21.16
CA ARG A 528 -59.02 25.80 -22.07
C ARG A 528 -60.42 25.62 -21.48
N LEU A 529 -60.57 25.72 -20.16
CA LEU A 529 -61.86 25.59 -19.46
C LEU A 529 -62.51 26.94 -19.12
N ALA A 530 -61.83 28.07 -19.35
CA ALA A 530 -62.43 29.39 -19.20
C ALA A 530 -63.58 29.57 -20.21
N PRO A 531 -64.83 29.79 -19.76
CA PRO A 531 -65.95 30.00 -20.68
C PRO A 531 -65.73 31.31 -21.46
N ARG A 532 -65.85 31.25 -22.79
CA ARG A 532 -65.95 32.44 -23.64
C ARG A 532 -67.26 33.16 -23.30
N GLY A 533 -67.21 34.04 -22.29
CA GLY A 533 -68.31 34.90 -21.91
C GLY A 533 -68.57 35.91 -23.04
N GLY A 534 -69.66 35.70 -23.78
CA GLY A 534 -70.19 36.66 -24.73
C GLY A 534 -70.55 37.96 -24.03
N ARG A 535 -70.13 39.08 -24.62
CA ARG A 535 -70.63 40.41 -24.32
C ARG A 535 -71.62 40.78 -25.41
N ASP A 536 -72.89 40.47 -25.18
CA ASP A 536 -74.02 41.13 -25.83
C ASP A 536 -74.74 42.04 -24.81
N GLY A 537 -74.88 43.30 -25.23
CA GLY A 537 -75.92 44.29 -24.93
C GLY A 537 -76.54 44.44 -23.53
N LEU A 538 -76.46 45.66 -22.99
CA LEU A 538 -77.63 46.56 -22.83
C LEU A 538 -77.25 47.83 -22.03
N LYS A 539 -77.21 48.98 -22.71
CA LYS A 539 -78.14 50.11 -22.50
C LYS A 539 -78.19 50.96 -23.76
#